data_AF-A0AAN6E494-F1
#
_entry.id   AF-A0AAN6E494-F1
#
_cell.length_a   1.000
_cell.length_b   1.000
_cell.length_c   1.000
_cell.angle_alpha   90.00
_cell.angle_beta   90.00
_cell.angle_gamma   90.00
#
_symmetry.space_group_name_H-M   'P 1'
#
loop_
_entity.id
_entity.type
_entity.pdbx_description
1 polymer ?
#
loop_
_entity_poly.entity_id
_entity_poly.type
_entity_poly.pdbx_seq_one_letter_code
_entity_poly.pdbx_strand_id
1 'polypeptide(L)'
;MLSALIPLAKVQTQNKGEEQLGELDLSSWSSTTLPALHARGIETITSIYGDLWPSIFKTFGTHRPIVGFHELTIVYGLYLSDFTHMSALETEIVVSTSITCQGLKGPSLWHVRGLGRVLGARGSDEETPKMRRIKDVIRGVKVGIASVVEFLGPEMVQRSRLDGGPDGLQGWPNVGDVLRDLGGWGDVES
;
A
#
# COMPACT_ATOMS: atom_id res chain seq x y z
N MET A 1 3.11 -9.92 -3.42
CA MET A 1 2.08 -10.67 -2.67
C MET A 1 2.23 -12.18 -2.85
N LEU A 2 2.11 -12.73 -4.07
CA LEU A 2 2.27 -14.18 -4.31
C LEU A 2 3.61 -14.77 -3.80
N SER A 3 4.72 -14.05 -3.96
CA SER A 3 6.06 -14.51 -3.57
C SER A 3 6.23 -14.73 -2.06
N ALA A 4 5.41 -14.08 -1.23
CA ALA A 4 5.37 -14.30 0.22
C ALA A 4 4.37 -15.40 0.62
N LEU A 5 3.30 -15.55 -0.16
CA LEU A 5 2.26 -16.54 0.10
C LEU A 5 2.70 -17.96 -0.24
N ILE A 6 3.53 -18.17 -1.26
CA ILE A 6 3.99 -19.51 -1.65
C ILE A 6 4.82 -20.19 -0.55
N PRO A 7 5.86 -19.56 0.04
CA PRO A 7 6.59 -20.16 1.16
C PRO A 7 5.70 -20.39 2.40
N LEU A 8 4.79 -19.46 2.70
CA LEU A 8 3.87 -19.57 3.82
C LEU A 8 2.90 -20.75 3.66
N ALA A 9 2.27 -20.87 2.49
CA ALA A 9 1.39 -21.98 2.14
C ALA A 9 2.14 -23.32 2.18
N LYS A 10 3.39 -23.37 1.71
CA LYS A 10 4.25 -24.56 1.80
C LYS A 10 4.50 -24.98 3.24
N VAL A 11 4.75 -24.03 4.15
CA VAL A 11 4.92 -24.34 5.58
C VAL A 11 3.60 -24.81 6.20
N GLN A 12 2.51 -24.10 5.95
CA GLN A 12 1.18 -24.44 6.49
C GLN A 12 0.69 -25.81 6.04
N THR A 13 0.96 -26.17 4.79
CA THR A 13 0.57 -27.46 4.20
C THR A 13 1.62 -28.55 4.37
N GLN A 14 2.73 -28.30 5.09
CA GLN A 14 3.86 -29.22 5.19
C GLN A 14 4.38 -29.70 3.81
N ASN A 15 4.36 -28.82 2.80
CA ASN A 15 4.65 -29.13 1.39
C ASN A 15 3.72 -30.18 0.74
N LYS A 16 2.64 -30.59 1.40
CA LYS A 16 1.69 -31.56 0.87
C LYS A 16 0.56 -30.93 0.04
N GLY A 17 0.43 -29.59 0.09
CA GLY A 17 -0.76 -28.91 -0.42
C GLY A 17 -1.98 -29.12 0.49
N GLU A 18 -3.15 -28.62 0.10
CA GLU A 18 -4.40 -29.03 0.75
C GLU A 18 -4.71 -30.49 0.36
N GLU A 19 -4.98 -31.36 1.34
CA GLU A 19 -5.36 -32.77 1.10
C GLU A 19 -6.80 -32.90 0.53
N GLN A 20 -7.61 -31.86 0.65
CA GLN A 20 -8.87 -31.69 -0.06
C GLN A 20 -8.73 -30.53 -1.04
N LEU A 21 -9.12 -30.75 -2.30
CA LEU A 21 -9.29 -29.65 -3.25
C LEU A 21 -10.36 -28.72 -2.69
N GLY A 22 -9.95 -27.55 -2.17
CA GLY A 22 -10.84 -26.42 -2.06
C GLY A 22 -11.27 -26.04 -3.47
N GLU A 23 -12.34 -26.66 -3.99
CA GLU A 23 -12.96 -26.18 -5.21
C GLU A 23 -13.42 -24.75 -4.94
N LEU A 24 -13.12 -23.85 -5.88
CA LEU A 24 -13.70 -22.52 -5.89
C LEU A 24 -15.22 -22.67 -5.83
N ASP A 25 -15.83 -22.21 -4.74
CA ASP A 25 -17.28 -22.17 -4.62
C ASP A 25 -17.82 -21.09 -5.57
N LEU A 26 -18.00 -21.45 -6.85
CA LEU A 26 -18.53 -20.54 -7.85
C LEU A 26 -19.93 -20.02 -7.48
N SER A 27 -20.65 -20.72 -6.60
CA SER A 27 -21.96 -20.28 -6.13
C SER A 27 -21.87 -19.07 -5.19
N SER A 28 -20.83 -18.99 -4.35
CA SER A 28 -20.57 -17.80 -3.53
C SER A 28 -20.23 -16.56 -4.37
N TRP A 29 -19.76 -16.77 -5.60
CA TRP A 29 -19.43 -15.72 -6.57
C TRP A 29 -20.57 -15.38 -7.54
N SER A 30 -21.63 -16.19 -7.58
CA SER A 30 -22.67 -16.13 -8.62
C SER A 30 -23.48 -14.83 -8.64
N SER A 31 -23.53 -14.10 -7.51
CA SER A 31 -24.19 -12.80 -7.39
C SER A 31 -23.25 -11.60 -7.62
N THR A 32 -21.95 -11.84 -7.72
CA THR A 32 -20.93 -10.79 -7.82
C THR A 32 -20.61 -10.50 -9.29
N THR A 33 -20.77 -9.24 -9.71
CA THR A 33 -20.48 -8.81 -11.09
C THR A 33 -19.22 -7.95 -11.17
N LEU A 34 -18.53 -7.95 -12.32
CA LEU A 34 -17.36 -7.08 -12.52
C LEU A 34 -17.67 -5.59 -12.30
N PRO A 35 -18.81 -5.02 -12.77
CA PRO A 35 -19.16 -3.65 -12.44
C PRO A 35 -19.36 -3.39 -10.96
N ALA A 36 -19.97 -4.33 -10.22
CA ALA A 36 -20.16 -4.20 -8.78
C ALA A 36 -18.81 -4.22 -8.04
N LEU A 37 -17.91 -5.13 -8.40
CA LEU A 37 -16.55 -5.18 -7.85
C LEU A 37 -15.76 -3.91 -8.14
N HIS A 38 -15.82 -3.42 -9.38
CA HIS A 38 -15.14 -2.19 -9.77
C HIS A 38 -15.66 -0.97 -8.99
N ALA A 39 -16.97 -0.86 -8.79
CA ALA A 39 -17.55 0.20 -7.97
C ALA A 39 -17.07 0.15 -6.52
N ARG A 40 -17.07 -1.06 -5.92
CA ARG A 40 -16.54 -1.29 -4.56
C ARG A 40 -15.07 -0.90 -4.46
N GLY A 41 -14.24 -1.31 -5.41
CA GLY A 41 -12.82 -0.98 -5.35
C GLY A 41 -12.53 0.51 -5.56
N ILE A 42 -13.35 1.25 -6.32
CA ILE A 42 -13.28 2.71 -6.36
C ILE A 42 -13.57 3.29 -4.97
N GLU A 43 -14.61 2.82 -4.28
CA GLU A 43 -14.92 3.27 -2.93
C GLU A 43 -13.76 3.00 -1.96
N THR A 44 -13.25 1.77 -1.96
CA THR A 44 -12.15 1.34 -1.10
C THR A 44 -10.86 2.11 -1.36
N ILE A 45 -10.40 2.21 -2.62
CA ILE A 45 -9.17 2.95 -2.93
C ILE A 45 -9.31 4.45 -2.63
N THR A 46 -10.51 5.02 -2.80
CA THR A 46 -10.80 6.42 -2.47
C THR A 46 -10.76 6.64 -0.96
N SER A 47 -11.22 5.69 -0.15
CA SER A 47 -11.12 5.79 1.32
C SER A 47 -9.66 5.88 1.80
N ILE A 48 -8.74 5.18 1.14
CA ILE A 48 -7.30 5.17 1.48
C ILE A 48 -6.61 6.41 0.89
N TYR A 49 -6.72 6.62 -0.42
CA TYR A 49 -5.91 7.63 -1.14
C TYR A 49 -6.66 8.92 -1.47
N GLY A 50 -7.96 9.02 -1.21
CA GLY A 50 -8.76 10.17 -1.61
C GLY A 50 -8.63 10.46 -3.11
N ASP A 51 -8.32 11.70 -3.43
CA ASP A 51 -8.10 12.22 -4.78
C ASP A 51 -6.76 11.83 -5.45
N LEU A 52 -5.85 11.13 -4.77
CA LEU A 52 -4.54 10.79 -5.35
C LEU A 52 -4.61 9.64 -6.36
N TRP A 53 -5.45 8.62 -6.12
CA TRP A 53 -5.42 7.39 -6.92
C TRP A 53 -5.59 7.60 -8.44
N PRO A 54 -6.40 8.56 -8.95
CA PRO A 54 -6.48 8.80 -10.39
C PRO A 54 -5.16 9.28 -10.98
N SER A 55 -4.36 10.03 -10.21
CA SER A 55 -3.04 10.49 -10.63
C SER A 55 -2.01 9.37 -10.63
N ILE A 56 -2.08 8.44 -9.65
CA ILE A 56 -1.27 7.22 -9.63
C ILE A 56 -1.48 6.43 -10.91
N PHE A 57 -2.74 6.19 -11.32
CA PHE A 57 -3.00 5.41 -12.54
C PHE A 57 -2.49 6.07 -13.82
N LYS A 58 -2.37 7.41 -13.87
CA LYS A 58 -1.79 8.11 -15.02
C LYS A 58 -0.31 7.74 -15.22
N THR A 59 0.41 7.38 -14.14
CA THR A 59 1.83 7.01 -14.22
C THR A 59 2.09 5.71 -14.99
N PHE A 60 1.08 4.85 -15.16
CA PHE A 60 1.19 3.61 -15.93
C PHE A 60 1.06 3.79 -17.45
N GLY A 61 0.87 5.02 -17.93
CA GLY A 61 0.84 5.32 -19.37
C GLY A 61 -0.20 4.49 -20.13
N THR A 62 0.22 3.79 -21.19
CA THR A 62 -0.65 2.94 -22.02
C THR A 62 -1.20 1.73 -21.29
N HIS A 63 -0.56 1.28 -20.20
CA HIS A 63 -1.02 0.15 -19.40
C HIS A 63 -2.12 0.52 -18.40
N ARG A 64 -2.43 1.82 -18.27
CA ARG A 64 -3.45 2.33 -17.35
C ARG A 64 -4.79 1.58 -17.38
N PRO A 65 -5.37 1.21 -18.54
CA PRO A 65 -6.67 0.52 -18.54
C PRO A 65 -6.60 -0.87 -17.89
N ILE A 66 -5.54 -1.64 -18.18
CA ILE A 66 -5.39 -3.01 -17.67
C ILE A 66 -4.99 -2.98 -16.19
N VAL A 67 -4.05 -2.10 -15.82
CA VAL A 67 -3.66 -1.91 -14.41
C VAL A 67 -4.84 -1.36 -13.60
N GLY A 68 -5.57 -0.39 -14.15
CA GLY A 68 -6.79 0.16 -13.53
C GLY A 68 -7.85 -0.92 -13.31
N PHE A 69 -8.11 -1.77 -14.31
CA PHE A 69 -9.00 -2.90 -14.14
C PHE A 69 -8.53 -3.84 -13.03
N HIS A 70 -7.25 -4.24 -13.04
CA HIS A 70 -6.67 -5.13 -12.05
C HIS A 70 -6.77 -4.55 -10.63
N GLU A 71 -6.30 -3.33 -10.43
CA GLU A 71 -6.30 -2.69 -9.11
C GLU A 71 -7.73 -2.42 -8.63
N LEU A 72 -8.56 -1.74 -9.43
CA LEU A 72 -9.90 -1.33 -8.99
C LEU A 72 -10.87 -2.51 -8.89
N THR A 73 -10.79 -3.51 -9.75
CA THR A 73 -11.75 -4.62 -9.74
C THR A 73 -11.29 -5.77 -8.87
N ILE A 74 -10.01 -6.13 -8.97
CA ILE A 74 -9.47 -7.33 -8.32
C ILE A 74 -8.83 -6.97 -6.98
N VAL A 75 -7.86 -6.05 -6.94
CA VAL A 75 -7.15 -5.77 -5.68
C VAL A 75 -8.08 -5.10 -4.66
N TYR A 76 -8.58 -3.92 -4.98
CA TYR A 76 -9.42 -3.14 -4.06
C TYR A 76 -10.86 -3.63 -4.01
N GLY A 77 -11.41 -4.09 -5.15
CA GLY A 77 -12.81 -4.52 -5.24
C GLY A 77 -13.08 -5.93 -4.74
N LEU A 78 -12.16 -6.87 -4.96
CA LEU A 78 -12.32 -8.28 -4.61
C LEU A 78 -11.65 -8.62 -3.28
N TYR A 79 -10.38 -8.25 -3.12
CA TYR A 79 -9.57 -8.71 -1.99
C TYR A 79 -9.62 -7.78 -0.78
N LEU A 80 -9.67 -6.46 -0.99
CA LEU A 80 -9.49 -5.50 0.11
C LEU A 80 -10.76 -4.76 0.52
N SER A 81 -11.87 -4.86 -0.23
CA SER A 81 -13.00 -3.93 -0.05
C SER A 81 -13.62 -3.93 1.34
N ASP A 82 -13.62 -5.10 1.98
CA ASP A 82 -14.27 -5.33 3.27
C ASP A 82 -13.29 -5.39 4.43
N PHE A 83 -11.98 -5.34 4.15
CA PHE A 83 -10.92 -5.45 5.17
C PHE A 83 -11.15 -6.62 6.15
N THR A 84 -11.66 -7.76 5.66
CA THR A 84 -12.15 -8.87 6.48
C THR A 84 -11.09 -9.49 7.38
N HIS A 85 -9.83 -9.49 6.93
CA HIS A 85 -8.71 -10.14 7.61
C HIS A 85 -7.68 -9.17 8.17
N MET A 86 -7.50 -8.03 7.49
CA MET A 86 -6.63 -6.95 7.92
C MET A 86 -7.40 -5.65 7.74
N SER A 87 -7.40 -4.82 8.77
CA SER A 87 -7.89 -3.44 8.67
C SER A 87 -7.14 -2.66 7.58
N ALA A 88 -7.71 -1.52 7.16
CA ALA A 88 -7.03 -0.63 6.23
C ALA A 88 -5.65 -0.19 6.73
N LEU A 89 -5.49 -0.02 8.05
CA LEU A 89 -4.22 0.37 8.66
C LEU A 89 -3.19 -0.76 8.59
N GLU A 90 -3.57 -1.98 8.95
CA GLU A 90 -2.69 -3.15 8.87
C GLU A 90 -2.28 -3.42 7.42
N THR A 91 -3.23 -3.32 6.50
CA THR A 91 -3.01 -3.47 5.06
C THR A 91 -1.98 -2.45 4.55
N GLU A 92 -2.17 -1.16 4.84
CA GLU A 92 -1.23 -0.12 4.41
C GLU A 92 0.16 -0.31 5.03
N ILE A 93 0.27 -0.75 6.29
CA ILE A 93 1.57 -1.03 6.92
C ILE A 93 2.30 -2.16 6.18
N VAL A 94 1.62 -3.27 5.89
CA VAL A 94 2.20 -4.42 5.17
C VAL A 94 2.66 -4.03 3.76
N VAL A 95 1.79 -3.32 3.03
CA VAL A 95 2.07 -2.93 1.64
C VAL A 95 3.16 -1.85 1.58
N SER A 96 3.06 -0.81 2.41
CA SER A 96 4.07 0.26 2.51
C SER A 96 5.45 -0.29 2.85
N THR A 97 5.53 -1.22 3.80
CA THR A 97 6.78 -1.90 4.15
C THR A 97 7.36 -2.65 2.96
N SER A 98 6.53 -3.48 2.31
CA SER A 98 6.95 -4.30 1.17
C SER A 98 7.45 -3.48 -0.01
N ILE A 99 6.81 -2.35 -0.31
CA ILE A 99 7.19 -1.45 -1.41
C ILE A 99 8.45 -0.67 -1.06
N THR A 100 8.56 -0.19 0.18
CA THR A 100 9.71 0.58 0.66
C THR A 100 10.99 -0.24 0.66
N CYS A 101 10.92 -1.50 1.07
CA CYS A 101 12.07 -2.43 1.00
C CYS A 101 12.54 -2.71 -0.44
N GLN A 102 11.74 -2.42 -1.47
CA GLN A 102 12.13 -2.54 -2.87
C GLN A 102 12.76 -1.26 -3.45
N GLY A 103 12.84 -0.17 -2.67
CA GLY A 103 13.42 1.10 -3.11
C GLY A 103 12.58 1.87 -4.13
N LEU A 104 11.28 1.59 -4.19
CA LEU A 104 10.35 2.25 -5.10
C LEU A 104 9.88 3.59 -4.52
N LYS A 105 10.70 4.64 -4.63
CA LYS A 105 10.47 5.96 -4.00
C LYS A 105 9.06 6.53 -4.24
N GLY A 106 8.60 6.54 -5.49
CA GLY A 106 7.27 7.05 -5.87
C GLY A 106 6.13 6.27 -5.21
N PRO A 107 6.03 4.95 -5.46
CA PRO A 107 5.08 4.09 -4.77
C PRO A 107 5.13 4.17 -3.24
N SER A 108 6.34 4.18 -2.64
CA SER A 108 6.49 4.38 -1.20
C SER A 108 5.85 5.70 -0.73
N LEU A 109 6.00 6.78 -1.49
CA LEU A 109 5.42 8.08 -1.13
C LEU A 109 3.89 8.06 -1.20
N TRP A 110 3.30 7.36 -2.17
CA TRP A 110 1.85 7.16 -2.24
C TRP A 110 1.32 6.46 -0.98
N HIS A 111 2.03 5.44 -0.49
CA HIS A 111 1.67 4.71 0.72
C HIS A 111 2.01 5.45 2.02
N VAL A 112 3.00 6.34 2.03
CA VAL A 112 3.18 7.29 3.15
C VAL A 112 1.93 8.16 3.29
N ARG A 113 1.39 8.68 2.17
CA ARG A 113 0.15 9.46 2.17
C ARG A 113 -1.07 8.60 2.52
N GLY A 114 -1.19 7.40 1.96
CA GLY A 114 -2.26 6.44 2.25
C GLY A 114 -2.33 6.10 3.74
N LEU A 115 -1.19 5.73 4.34
CA LEU A 115 -1.07 5.46 5.77
C LEU A 115 -1.50 6.66 6.63
N GLY A 116 -1.05 7.87 6.29
CA GLY A 116 -1.49 9.07 6.99
C GLY A 116 -2.99 9.30 6.89
N ARG A 117 -3.58 9.11 5.71
CA ARG A 117 -5.04 9.25 5.51
C ARG A 117 -5.83 8.22 6.31
N VAL A 118 -5.38 6.98 6.37
CA VAL A 118 -6.02 5.95 7.22
C VAL A 118 -5.94 6.33 8.70
N LEU A 119 -4.87 7.00 9.14
CA LEU A 119 -4.73 7.56 10.48
C LEU A 119 -5.50 8.87 10.70
N GLY A 120 -6.15 9.41 9.66
CA GLY A 120 -7.00 10.59 9.73
C GLY A 120 -6.35 11.90 9.26
N ALA A 121 -5.21 11.86 8.56
CA ALA A 121 -4.60 13.04 7.96
C ALA A 121 -5.42 13.56 6.78
N ARG A 122 -5.64 14.88 6.73
CA ARG A 122 -6.51 15.56 5.76
C ARG A 122 -5.95 16.96 5.49
N GLY A 123 -6.20 17.52 4.31
CA GLY A 123 -5.74 18.86 3.91
C GLY A 123 -4.22 19.00 3.92
N SER A 124 -3.74 20.21 4.27
CA SER A 124 -2.32 20.58 4.28
C SER A 124 -1.84 21.18 5.60
N ASP A 125 -2.70 21.31 6.62
CA ASP A 125 -2.31 21.81 7.94
C ASP A 125 -1.62 20.70 8.76
N GLU A 126 -0.30 20.75 8.82
CA GLU A 126 0.49 19.79 9.58
C GLU A 126 0.82 20.20 11.03
N GLU A 127 0.33 21.36 11.48
CA GLU A 127 0.67 21.94 12.79
C GLU A 127 -0.31 21.53 13.89
N THR A 128 -1.41 20.87 13.53
CA THR A 128 -2.36 20.34 14.51
C THR A 128 -1.73 19.25 15.38
N PRO A 129 -2.15 19.09 16.65
CA PRO A 129 -1.71 17.99 17.51
C PRO A 129 -1.96 16.60 16.89
N LYS A 130 -3.09 16.43 16.18
CA LYS A 130 -3.44 15.20 15.44
C LYS A 130 -2.39 14.91 14.37
N MET A 131 -2.03 15.90 13.54
CA MET A 131 -1.03 15.72 12.50
C MET A 131 0.37 15.47 13.04
N ARG A 132 0.78 16.12 14.13
CA ARG A 132 2.05 15.80 14.80
C ARG A 132 2.10 14.33 15.21
N ARG A 133 1.05 13.82 15.85
CA ARG A 133 0.95 12.41 16.24
C ARG A 133 1.01 11.46 15.04
N ILE A 134 0.30 11.77 13.95
CA ILE A 134 0.32 10.96 12.73
C ILE A 134 1.73 10.93 12.12
N LYS A 135 2.40 12.09 12.01
CA LYS A 135 3.77 12.17 11.51
C LYS A 135 4.73 11.31 12.34
N ASP A 136 4.57 11.31 13.66
CA ASP A 136 5.40 10.51 14.56
C ASP A 136 5.17 9.00 14.39
N VAL A 137 3.92 8.57 14.21
CA VAL A 137 3.59 7.17 13.90
C VAL A 137 4.24 6.74 12.58
N ILE A 138 4.09 7.54 11.51
CA ILE A 138 4.67 7.21 10.20
C ILE A 138 6.20 7.16 10.27
N ARG A 139 6.84 8.09 10.99
CA ARG A 139 8.29 8.07 11.23
C ARG A 139 8.70 6.82 11.99
N GLY A 140 7.96 6.43 13.03
CA GLY A 140 8.20 5.21 13.80
C GLY A 140 8.13 3.96 12.92
N VAL A 141 7.12 3.85 12.06
CA VAL A 141 7.01 2.76 11.07
C VAL A 141 8.24 2.75 10.16
N LYS A 142 8.64 3.90 9.59
CA LYS A 142 9.84 4.01 8.74
C LYS A 142 11.11 3.54 9.45
N VAL A 143 11.30 3.93 10.71
CA VAL A 143 12.46 3.50 11.53
C VAL A 143 12.44 1.99 11.77
N GLY A 144 11.27 1.41 12.03
CA GLY A 144 11.12 -0.04 12.17
C GLY A 144 11.52 -0.79 10.89
N ILE A 145 11.08 -0.31 9.73
CA ILE A 145 11.45 -0.88 8.42
C ILE A 145 12.96 -0.74 8.19
N ALA A 146 13.53 0.44 8.46
CA ALA A 146 14.96 0.70 8.29
C ALA A 146 15.82 -0.25 9.14
N SER A 147 15.42 -0.47 10.39
CA SER A 147 16.12 -1.39 11.31
C SER A 147 16.18 -2.82 10.76
N VAL A 148 15.10 -3.31 10.15
CA VAL A 148 15.06 -4.64 9.52
C VAL A 148 15.96 -4.67 8.27
N VAL A 149 15.92 -3.65 7.44
CA VAL A 149 16.76 -3.56 6.24
C VAL A 149 18.25 -3.52 6.60
N GLU A 150 18.63 -2.74 7.60
CA GLU A 150 20.00 -2.67 8.12
C GLU A 150 20.46 -4.02 8.69
N PHE A 151 19.58 -4.70 9.43
CA PHE A 151 19.84 -6.03 9.95
C PHE A 151 20.13 -7.07 8.85
N LEU A 152 19.44 -6.97 7.71
CA LEU A 152 19.66 -7.85 6.54
C LEU A 152 20.98 -7.56 5.80
N GLY A 153 21.65 -6.45 6.10
CA GLY A 153 23.01 -6.15 5.67
C GLY A 153 23.13 -5.21 4.45
N PRO A 154 24.37 -4.89 4.04
CA PRO A 154 24.65 -3.82 3.07
C PRO A 154 24.00 -4.01 1.69
N GLU A 155 23.86 -5.25 1.24
CA GLU A 155 23.18 -5.55 -0.03
C GLU A 155 21.72 -5.09 0.01
N MET A 156 20.99 -5.37 1.10
CA MET A 156 19.60 -4.95 1.23
C MET A 156 19.47 -3.44 1.42
N VAL A 157 20.39 -2.81 2.15
CA VAL A 157 20.45 -1.34 2.29
C VAL A 157 20.57 -0.67 0.92
N GLN A 158 21.47 -1.16 0.08
CA GLN A 158 21.65 -0.62 -1.27
C GLN A 158 20.45 -0.93 -2.17
N ARG A 159 19.93 -2.17 -2.12
CA ARG A 159 18.78 -2.59 -2.93
C ARG A 159 17.53 -1.81 -2.60
N SER A 160 17.28 -1.55 -1.33
CA SER A 160 16.12 -0.77 -0.89
C SER A 160 16.32 0.73 -1.07
N ARG A 161 17.51 1.21 -1.44
CA ARG A 161 17.86 2.65 -1.46
C ARG A 161 17.79 3.33 -0.10
N LEU A 162 17.98 2.58 1.00
CA LEU A 162 18.06 3.19 2.33
C LEU A 162 19.31 4.09 2.44
N ASP A 163 20.37 3.78 1.71
CA ASP A 163 21.59 4.58 1.56
C ASP A 163 21.43 5.88 0.77
N GLY A 164 20.25 6.12 0.17
CA GLY A 164 20.01 7.29 -0.66
C GLY A 164 20.47 7.16 -2.12
N GLY A 165 21.07 6.02 -2.51
CA GLY A 165 21.66 5.83 -3.83
C GLY A 165 22.96 6.65 -4.06
N PRO A 166 23.55 6.59 -5.27
CA PRO A 166 24.88 7.15 -5.54
C PRO A 166 25.01 8.66 -5.32
N ASP A 167 23.90 9.40 -5.45
CA ASP A 167 23.81 10.86 -5.32
C ASP A 167 23.09 11.31 -4.03
N GLY A 168 22.61 10.37 -3.21
CA GLY A 168 21.83 10.64 -2.00
C GLY A 168 20.38 11.09 -2.26
N LEU A 169 19.91 11.17 -3.51
CA LEU A 169 18.60 11.72 -3.87
C LEU A 169 17.50 10.66 -4.03
N GLN A 170 17.88 9.39 -4.03
CA GLN A 170 17.00 8.25 -4.30
C GLN A 170 16.47 7.58 -3.03
N GLY A 171 16.72 8.20 -1.87
CA GLY A 171 16.32 7.70 -0.57
C GLY A 171 14.80 7.58 -0.37
N TRP A 172 14.44 6.86 0.69
CA TRP A 172 13.04 6.67 1.07
C TRP A 172 12.34 8.00 1.38
N PRO A 173 11.07 8.14 0.94
CA PRO A 173 10.32 9.36 1.18
C PRO A 173 10.08 9.62 2.68
N ASN A 174 9.86 10.88 3.02
CA ASN A 174 9.52 11.38 4.34
C ASN A 174 8.10 11.95 4.36
N VAL A 175 7.54 12.13 5.56
CA VAL A 175 6.21 12.75 5.73
C VAL A 175 6.10 14.14 5.07
N GLY A 176 7.17 14.94 5.12
CA GLY A 176 7.19 16.27 4.47
C GLY A 176 7.16 16.23 2.94
N ASP A 177 7.52 15.08 2.35
CA ASP A 177 7.46 14.89 0.90
C ASP A 177 6.01 14.80 0.42
N VAL A 178 5.06 14.45 1.28
CA VAL A 178 3.63 14.39 0.95
C VAL A 178 3.10 15.77 0.58
N LEU A 179 3.42 16.81 1.36
CA LEU A 179 3.03 18.17 1.00
C LEU A 179 3.79 18.66 -0.24
N ARG A 180 5.11 18.47 -0.23
CA ARG A 180 5.97 19.02 -1.28
C ARG A 180 5.66 18.42 -2.66
N ASP A 181 5.47 17.11 -2.74
CA ASP A 181 5.43 16.38 -4.00
C ASP A 181 4.01 15.92 -4.37
N LEU A 182 3.11 15.75 -3.40
CA LEU A 182 1.71 15.33 -3.63
C LEU A 182 0.66 16.40 -3.30
N GLY A 183 1.07 17.59 -2.85
CA GLY A 183 0.16 18.71 -2.57
C GLY A 183 -0.63 18.60 -1.25
N GLY A 184 -0.31 17.61 -0.40
CA GLY A 184 -0.95 17.43 0.92
C GLY A 184 -1.65 16.08 1.07
N TRP A 185 -2.48 15.96 2.11
CA TRP A 185 -3.10 14.72 2.57
C TRP A 185 -4.51 14.48 1.97
N GLY A 186 -4.92 15.28 0.98
CA GLY A 186 -6.21 15.20 0.27
C GLY A 186 -7.32 15.97 0.99
N ASP A 187 -8.58 15.55 0.82
CA ASP A 187 -9.76 16.35 1.23
C ASP A 187 -9.67 16.88 2.67
N VAL A 188 -10.14 18.10 2.90
CA VAL A 188 -10.26 18.72 4.22
C VAL A 188 -11.54 18.16 4.86
N GLU A 189 -11.52 17.76 6.15
CA GLU A 189 -12.79 17.46 6.85
C GLU A 189 -13.71 18.69 6.70
N SER A 190 -14.86 18.50 6.06
CA SER A 190 -15.91 19.51 5.88
C SER A 190 -16.60 19.83 7.19
#